data_AF-A0A9D5Q6U4-F1
#
_entry.id   AF-A0A9D5Q6U4-F1
#
_cell.length_a   1.000
_cell.length_b   1.000
_cell.length_c   1.000
_cell.angle_alpha   90.00
_cell.angle_beta   90.00
_cell.angle_gamma   90.00
#
_symmetry.space_group_name_H-M   'P 1'
#
loop_
_entity.id
_entity.type
_entity.pdbx_description
1 polymer ?
#
loop_
_entity_poly.entity_id
_entity_poly.type
_entity_poly.pdbx_seq_one_letter_code
_entity_poly.pdbx_strand_id
1 'polypeptide(L)'
;MIVNSGEGRSLWSLVSWLLAAGSFTTSRPRERAGEESRAVLPGETPMKKGIVEIKDKIYWVGVVDWNLRDFHGFTTPKGGSYNAYLLDGPEPILIDTVKRPFAEELLGKIREIVDISTIKHLVVNHIEPDHSGSLPVVLEAAPHATIYTDEISRIGLKKYYQIDREMQIVRTGDERQLGDRLFRFIEVPMAHWPDSMISYLPQEKVLFSSDVFGQFNATSERFDYEVDPPYKDAAVYYANIILPFNDIVLKTLKALPAFQVEPEYVLPDHGIIWRDHIQDIVEHYRYWASNACAQNILILYDTMWNSTDRLAAKIYEELVPRAQKKGMSVKKLHLRSNAMSTIMTEIMFAKSIVIGSPTILNGVFPSVGQLMSFVQNFNLKDRFWTAFGSYGWGGGAVEALTRWIKENQFALAAEPMSVKFAPDDAELEACADFAEAIIQNTTP
;
A
#
# COMPACT_ATOMS: atom_id res chain seq x y z
N MET A 1 -1.74 50.86 0.48
CA MET A 1 -2.30 50.93 1.85
C MET A 1 -2.51 49.52 2.32
N ILE A 2 -1.92 49.20 3.47
CA ILE A 2 -1.91 47.91 4.19
C ILE A 2 -3.34 47.48 4.55
N VAL A 3 -3.69 46.19 4.45
CA VAL A 3 -4.11 45.29 5.57
C VAL A 3 -3.89 43.81 5.16
N ASN A 4 -3.48 43.03 6.14
CA ASN A 4 -3.00 41.65 6.18
C ASN A 4 -3.97 40.78 7.03
N SER A 5 -4.11 39.48 6.72
CA SER A 5 -4.45 38.34 7.63
C SER A 5 -4.55 37.07 6.77
N GLY A 6 -3.66 36.06 6.85
CA GLY A 6 -3.44 35.13 7.97
C GLY A 6 -4.54 34.05 7.89
N GLU A 7 -4.31 32.75 7.67
CA GLU A 7 -3.24 31.86 8.16
C GLU A 7 -2.92 30.76 7.12
N GLY A 8 -1.64 30.55 6.83
CA GLY A 8 -1.14 29.40 6.09
C GLY A 8 -0.49 28.42 7.04
N ARG A 9 -0.97 27.17 7.08
CA ARG A 9 -0.22 26.07 7.71
C ARG A 9 0.91 25.67 6.76
N SER A 10 2.15 25.88 7.21
CA SER A 10 3.36 25.65 6.42
C SER A 10 3.71 24.18 6.33
N LEU A 11 4.29 23.77 5.19
CA LEU A 11 4.90 22.46 4.89
C LEU A 11 5.86 21.88 5.97
N TRP A 12 6.26 22.69 6.95
CA TRP A 12 7.20 22.30 8.02
C TRP A 12 6.63 21.36 9.09
N SER A 13 5.30 21.24 9.22
CA SER A 13 4.71 20.34 10.23
C SER A 13 4.82 18.86 9.88
N LEU A 14 4.88 18.51 8.59
CA LEU A 14 5.09 17.13 8.12
C LEU A 14 6.53 16.64 8.33
N VAL A 15 7.52 17.55 8.25
CA VAL A 15 8.94 17.21 8.39
C VAL A 15 9.33 16.96 9.84
N SER A 16 8.70 17.64 10.81
CA SER A 16 9.00 17.45 12.24
C SER A 16 8.57 16.08 12.78
N TRP A 17 7.60 15.40 12.15
CA TRP A 17 7.14 14.09 12.61
C TRP A 17 8.13 12.96 12.26
N LEU A 18 8.88 13.09 11.15
CA LEU A 18 9.87 12.10 10.72
C LEU A 18 11.15 12.10 11.58
N LEU A 19 11.44 13.17 12.33
CA LEU A 19 12.67 13.29 13.14
C LEU A 19 12.49 12.83 14.60
N ALA A 20 11.27 12.61 15.08
CA ALA A 20 11.01 12.27 16.49
C ALA A 20 10.99 10.76 16.79
N ALA A 21 11.07 9.88 15.78
CA ALA A 21 10.96 8.43 15.96
C ALA A 21 12.26 7.72 16.41
N GLY A 22 13.13 8.40 17.15
CA GLY A 22 14.44 7.89 17.55
C GLY A 22 14.81 8.18 19.00
N SER A 23 14.18 7.51 19.97
CA SER A 23 14.82 7.14 21.25
C SER A 23 13.87 6.28 22.12
N PHE A 24 14.45 5.28 22.79
CA PHE A 24 13.76 4.30 23.64
C PHE A 24 13.99 4.59 25.14
N THR A 25 13.04 4.09 25.95
CA THR A 25 13.04 3.84 27.43
C THR A 25 12.76 5.07 28.33
N THR A 26 11.90 5.02 29.36
CA THR A 26 11.69 3.99 30.39
C THR A 26 10.24 3.97 30.93
N SER A 27 9.84 2.80 31.43
CA SER A 27 8.57 2.47 32.10
C SER A 27 8.53 2.83 33.59
N ARG A 28 7.33 3.19 34.12
CA ARG A 28 6.71 2.80 35.43
C ARG A 28 5.69 3.89 35.92
N PRO A 29 4.81 3.62 36.91
CA PRO A 29 3.75 2.61 36.97
C PRO A 29 2.36 3.24 37.26
N ARG A 30 1.30 2.42 37.22
CA ARG A 30 -0.11 2.75 37.49
C ARG A 30 -0.37 3.26 38.91
N GLU A 31 -1.29 4.23 39.04
CA GLU A 31 -2.11 4.44 40.23
C GLU A 31 -3.61 4.36 39.88
N ARG A 32 -4.38 3.72 40.78
CA ARG A 32 -5.85 3.59 40.76
C ARG A 32 -6.46 4.58 41.74
N ALA A 33 -7.54 5.24 41.34
CA ALA A 33 -8.70 5.69 42.15
C ALA A 33 -9.58 6.55 41.20
N GLY A 34 -10.90 6.52 41.13
CA GLY A 34 -11.97 5.77 41.79
C GLY A 34 -13.28 6.01 41.01
N GLU A 35 -14.33 5.27 41.36
CA GLU A 35 -15.74 5.48 40.99
C GLU A 35 -16.16 6.95 41.23
N GLU A 36 -17.05 7.64 40.51
CA GLU A 36 -18.39 7.28 40.05
C GLU A 36 -18.91 8.44 39.15
N SER A 37 -19.51 8.15 37.98
CA SER A 37 -20.70 8.84 37.45
C SER A 37 -21.08 8.24 36.08
N ARG A 38 -22.16 7.47 36.07
CA ARG A 38 -22.76 6.91 34.85
C ARG A 38 -23.52 8.02 34.13
N ALA A 39 -22.95 8.54 33.05
CA ALA A 39 -23.72 9.13 31.96
C ALA A 39 -24.16 7.98 31.03
N VAL A 40 -25.47 7.86 30.82
CA VAL A 40 -26.08 6.90 29.89
C VAL A 40 -25.79 7.38 28.47
N LEU A 41 -24.97 6.62 27.72
CA LEU A 41 -24.77 6.83 26.28
C LEU A 41 -25.91 6.16 25.49
N PRO A 42 -26.41 6.79 24.41
CA PRO A 42 -27.50 6.24 23.62
C PRO A 42 -27.00 5.19 22.62
N GLY A 43 -27.63 4.01 22.65
CA GLY A 43 -27.78 3.15 21.46
C GLY A 43 -26.66 2.15 21.15
N GLU A 44 -26.32 1.26 22.09
CA GLU A 44 -25.62 0.02 21.72
C GLU A 44 -26.62 -0.96 21.08
N THR A 45 -26.69 -0.97 19.75
CA THR A 45 -27.23 -2.11 19.01
C THR A 45 -26.33 -3.31 19.31
N PRO A 46 -26.86 -4.44 19.81
CA PRO A 46 -26.02 -5.59 20.17
C PRO A 46 -25.28 -6.07 18.92
N MET A 47 -23.94 -6.10 18.99
CA MET A 47 -23.10 -6.62 17.91
C MET A 47 -23.50 -8.07 17.61
N LYS A 48 -24.18 -8.24 16.47
CA LYS A 48 -24.35 -9.53 15.80
C LYS A 48 -22.97 -10.04 15.37
N LYS A 49 -22.74 -11.36 15.40
CA LYS A 49 -21.40 -11.98 15.40
C LYS A 49 -20.50 -11.42 14.28
N GLY A 50 -19.57 -10.53 14.64
CA GLY A 50 -18.60 -9.96 13.69
C GLY A 50 -19.21 -9.15 12.54
N ILE A 51 -20.38 -8.54 12.74
CA ILE A 51 -21.00 -7.58 11.81
C ILE A 51 -20.85 -6.19 12.42
N VAL A 52 -20.52 -5.19 11.61
CA VAL A 52 -20.39 -3.79 12.07
C VAL A 52 -21.28 -2.90 11.22
N GLU A 53 -22.22 -2.21 11.84
CA GLU A 53 -22.97 -1.13 11.19
C GLU A 53 -22.07 0.12 11.10
N ILE A 54 -21.88 0.61 9.88
CA ILE A 54 -20.99 1.73 9.57
C ILE A 54 -21.75 3.04 9.68
N LYS A 55 -22.84 3.16 8.94
CA LYS A 55 -23.68 4.36 8.84
C LYS A 55 -24.97 4.00 8.14
N ASP A 56 -26.12 4.50 8.62
CA ASP A 56 -27.40 4.44 7.91
C ASP A 56 -27.70 3.08 7.26
N LYS A 57 -27.61 1.97 8.02
CA LYS A 57 -27.81 0.60 7.51
C LYS A 57 -26.82 0.11 6.44
N ILE A 58 -25.66 0.73 6.34
CA ILE A 58 -24.51 0.22 5.62
C ILE A 58 -23.71 -0.63 6.61
N TYR A 59 -23.47 -1.89 6.30
CA TYR A 59 -22.80 -2.85 7.17
C TYR A 59 -21.54 -3.38 6.53
N TRP A 60 -20.48 -3.52 7.33
CA TRP A 60 -19.37 -4.39 6.98
C TRP A 60 -19.76 -5.86 7.22
N VAL A 61 -19.66 -6.66 6.16
CA VAL A 61 -19.94 -8.11 6.17
C VAL A 61 -18.75 -8.94 5.66
N GLY A 62 -17.58 -8.31 5.53
CA GLY A 62 -16.33 -8.93 5.09
C GLY A 62 -15.75 -9.92 6.10
N VAL A 63 -14.50 -10.34 5.89
CA VAL A 63 -13.82 -11.36 6.71
C VAL A 63 -12.41 -10.92 7.06
N VAL A 64 -11.99 -11.17 8.30
CA VAL A 64 -10.61 -10.93 8.74
C VAL A 64 -9.81 -12.21 8.56
N ASP A 65 -8.73 -12.14 7.77
CA ASP A 65 -7.78 -13.24 7.61
C ASP A 65 -6.52 -12.97 8.46
N TRP A 66 -6.58 -13.42 9.72
CA TRP A 66 -5.48 -13.34 10.67
C TRP A 66 -4.25 -14.16 10.25
N ASN A 67 -4.44 -15.16 9.40
CA ASN A 67 -3.41 -16.12 8.99
C ASN A 67 -2.80 -15.80 7.63
N LEU A 68 -3.31 -14.78 6.94
CA LEU A 68 -2.71 -14.28 5.70
C LEU A 68 -1.26 -13.86 5.97
N ARG A 69 -0.30 -14.54 5.33
CA ARG A 69 1.13 -14.21 5.40
C ARG A 69 1.76 -13.99 4.04
N ASP A 70 1.09 -14.46 3.00
CA ASP A 70 1.48 -14.35 1.60
C ASP A 70 0.26 -13.83 0.82
N PHE A 71 0.34 -12.59 0.39
CA PHE A 71 -0.62 -11.95 -0.49
C PHE A 71 0.05 -11.74 -1.85
N HIS A 72 -0.21 -12.61 -2.82
CA HIS A 72 0.33 -12.52 -4.19
C HIS A 72 1.88 -12.47 -4.26
N GLY A 73 2.56 -13.15 -3.33
CA GLY A 73 4.01 -13.13 -3.18
C GLY A 73 4.52 -12.05 -2.21
N PHE A 74 3.64 -11.18 -1.69
CA PHE A 74 3.99 -10.15 -0.70
C PHE A 74 3.80 -10.67 0.71
N THR A 75 4.83 -10.48 1.54
CA THR A 75 4.74 -10.85 2.95
C THR A 75 3.88 -9.86 3.73
N THR A 76 2.86 -10.37 4.41
CA THR A 76 1.87 -9.62 5.19
C THR A 76 1.88 -10.09 6.66
N PRO A 77 2.85 -9.66 7.47
CA PRO A 77 3.08 -10.24 8.80
C PRO A 77 1.91 -10.05 9.78
N LYS A 78 1.07 -9.03 9.55
CA LYS A 78 -0.10 -8.70 10.37
C LYS A 78 -1.41 -9.29 9.85
N GLY A 79 -1.41 -10.10 8.79
CA GLY A 79 -2.66 -10.52 8.15
C GLY A 79 -3.33 -9.39 7.36
N GLY A 80 -4.61 -9.57 7.09
CA GLY A 80 -5.45 -8.55 6.43
C GLY A 80 -6.93 -8.87 6.58
N SER A 81 -7.75 -8.22 5.76
CA SER A 81 -9.17 -8.56 5.63
C SER A 81 -9.58 -8.51 4.16
N TYR A 82 -10.70 -9.17 3.87
CA TYR A 82 -11.44 -9.08 2.62
C TYR A 82 -12.76 -8.40 2.95
N ASN A 83 -12.84 -7.10 2.72
CA ASN A 83 -14.00 -6.31 3.07
C ASN A 83 -15.06 -6.43 1.98
N ALA A 84 -16.31 -6.60 2.41
CA ALA A 84 -17.49 -6.54 1.57
C ALA A 84 -18.55 -5.78 2.37
N TYR A 85 -19.43 -5.06 1.67
CA TYR A 85 -20.35 -4.13 2.31
C TYR A 85 -21.80 -4.39 1.89
N LEU A 86 -22.69 -4.54 2.86
CA LEU A 86 -24.12 -4.76 2.62
C LEU A 86 -24.89 -3.51 3.00
N LEU A 87 -25.74 -3.02 2.10
CA LEU A 87 -26.67 -1.94 2.36
C LEU A 87 -28.06 -2.55 2.49
N ASP A 88 -28.63 -2.48 3.69
CA ASP A 88 -30.00 -2.91 3.95
C ASP A 88 -31.00 -1.83 3.50
N GLY A 89 -32.10 -2.29 2.91
CA GLY A 89 -33.14 -1.46 2.32
C GLY A 89 -34.20 -2.32 1.64
N PRO A 90 -35.18 -1.70 0.97
CA PRO A 90 -36.23 -2.42 0.24
C PRO A 90 -35.68 -3.35 -0.86
N GLU A 91 -34.55 -2.97 -1.45
CA GLU A 91 -33.80 -3.74 -2.44
C GLU A 91 -32.33 -3.82 -1.98
N PRO A 92 -31.96 -4.82 -1.15
CA PRO A 92 -30.62 -4.89 -0.58
C PRO A 92 -29.52 -4.92 -1.64
N ILE A 93 -28.41 -4.26 -1.31
CA ILE A 93 -27.27 -4.05 -2.22
C ILE A 93 -26.02 -4.63 -1.56
N LEU A 94 -25.27 -5.45 -2.30
CA LEU A 94 -23.97 -5.95 -1.86
C LEU A 94 -22.87 -5.32 -2.73
N ILE A 95 -21.85 -4.77 -2.08
CA ILE A 95 -20.65 -4.20 -2.70
C ILE A 95 -19.50 -5.19 -2.49
N ASP A 96 -18.97 -5.67 -3.60
CA ASP A 96 -17.89 -6.66 -3.70
C ASP A 96 -18.19 -7.95 -2.90
N THR A 97 -17.26 -8.90 -2.95
CA THR A 97 -17.37 -10.15 -2.19
C THR A 97 -16.05 -10.42 -1.46
N VAL A 98 -15.78 -11.68 -1.14
CA VAL A 98 -14.55 -12.09 -0.46
C VAL A 98 -13.88 -13.21 -1.23
N LYS A 99 -12.64 -13.54 -0.87
CA LYS A 99 -11.92 -14.68 -1.42
C LYS A 99 -12.72 -15.97 -1.21
N ARG A 100 -12.74 -16.84 -2.22
CA ARG A 100 -13.58 -18.05 -2.27
C ARG A 100 -13.66 -18.88 -0.97
N PRO A 101 -12.56 -19.14 -0.24
CA PRO A 101 -12.62 -19.93 1.00
C PRO A 101 -13.46 -19.29 2.12
N PHE A 102 -13.70 -17.98 2.05
CA PHE A 102 -14.46 -17.22 3.04
C PHE A 102 -15.93 -16.98 2.64
N ALA A 103 -16.39 -17.58 1.52
CA ALA A 103 -17.75 -17.40 1.01
C ALA A 103 -18.82 -17.67 2.08
N GLU A 104 -18.75 -18.80 2.80
CA GLU A 104 -19.78 -19.14 3.79
C GLU A 104 -19.80 -18.20 4.99
N GLU A 105 -18.66 -17.62 5.38
CA GLU A 105 -18.63 -16.61 6.45
C GLU A 105 -19.32 -15.32 5.99
N LEU A 106 -19.05 -14.86 4.76
CA LEU A 106 -19.75 -13.73 4.14
C LEU A 106 -21.27 -13.97 4.09
N LEU A 107 -21.71 -15.12 3.53
CA LEU A 107 -23.13 -15.45 3.43
C LEU A 107 -23.79 -15.59 4.81
N GLY A 108 -23.06 -16.12 5.80
CA GLY A 108 -23.51 -16.18 7.19
C GLY A 108 -23.85 -14.80 7.75
N LYS A 109 -22.93 -13.84 7.60
CA LYS A 109 -23.12 -12.45 8.06
C LYS A 109 -24.28 -11.76 7.34
N ILE A 110 -24.40 -11.93 6.03
CA ILE A 110 -25.50 -11.37 5.25
C ILE A 110 -26.87 -11.89 5.75
N ARG A 111 -26.99 -13.20 5.99
CA ARG A 111 -28.24 -13.85 6.45
C ARG A 111 -28.70 -13.36 7.82
N GLU A 112 -27.79 -12.81 8.64
CA GLU A 112 -28.16 -12.20 9.92
C GLU A 112 -28.82 -10.82 9.77
N ILE A 113 -28.69 -10.18 8.60
CA ILE A 113 -29.20 -8.83 8.32
C ILE A 113 -30.42 -8.89 7.41
N VAL A 114 -30.33 -9.64 6.30
CA VAL A 114 -31.39 -9.75 5.27
C VAL A 114 -31.58 -11.21 4.83
N ASP A 115 -32.73 -11.51 4.20
CA ASP A 115 -32.85 -12.72 3.38
C ASP A 115 -31.97 -12.55 2.13
N ILE A 116 -30.90 -13.34 2.03
CA ILE A 116 -29.93 -13.21 0.94
C ILE A 116 -30.53 -13.34 -0.45
N SER A 117 -31.64 -14.08 -0.60
CA SER A 117 -32.32 -14.22 -1.88
C SER A 117 -32.96 -12.92 -2.38
N THR A 118 -33.14 -11.95 -1.47
CA THR A 118 -33.69 -10.62 -1.75
C THR A 118 -32.64 -9.60 -2.21
N ILE A 119 -31.35 -9.92 -2.13
CA ILE A 119 -30.29 -9.04 -2.67
C ILE A 119 -30.59 -8.81 -4.15
N LYS A 120 -30.85 -7.54 -4.48
CA LYS A 120 -31.30 -7.15 -5.81
C LYS A 120 -30.18 -6.58 -6.65
N HIS A 121 -29.19 -5.97 -6.00
CA HIS A 121 -28.09 -5.27 -6.64
C HIS A 121 -26.77 -5.78 -6.09
N LEU A 122 -25.82 -6.01 -6.99
CA LEU A 122 -24.46 -6.36 -6.65
C LEU A 122 -23.51 -5.45 -7.43
N VAL A 123 -22.74 -4.62 -6.73
CA VAL A 123 -21.68 -3.82 -7.35
C VAL A 123 -20.37 -4.59 -7.26
N VAL A 124 -19.67 -4.73 -8.38
CA VAL A 124 -18.34 -5.34 -8.44
C VAL A 124 -17.37 -4.27 -8.92
N ASN A 125 -16.65 -3.66 -7.98
CA ASN A 125 -15.69 -2.60 -8.23
C ASN A 125 -14.38 -3.13 -8.82
N HIS A 126 -14.03 -4.37 -8.47
CA HIS A 126 -12.79 -5.01 -8.89
C HIS A 126 -12.93 -6.54 -9.00
N ILE A 127 -12.34 -7.14 -10.04
CA ILE A 127 -12.48 -8.57 -10.31
C ILE A 127 -11.37 -9.46 -9.76
N GLU A 128 -10.36 -8.95 -9.05
CA GLU A 128 -9.33 -9.84 -8.51
C GLU A 128 -9.96 -10.90 -7.57
N PRO A 129 -9.53 -12.18 -7.63
CA PRO A 129 -10.27 -13.28 -6.99
C PRO A 129 -10.39 -13.23 -5.46
N ASP A 130 -9.69 -12.34 -4.80
CA ASP A 130 -9.83 -12.09 -3.38
C ASP A 130 -10.99 -11.14 -3.02
N HIS A 131 -11.53 -10.41 -4.00
CA HIS A 131 -12.76 -9.63 -3.90
C HIS A 131 -13.91 -10.25 -4.69
N SER A 132 -13.61 -11.00 -5.74
CA SER A 132 -14.62 -11.58 -6.64
C SER A 132 -14.77 -13.10 -6.51
N GLY A 133 -13.89 -13.78 -5.79
CA GLY A 133 -13.83 -15.25 -5.77
C GLY A 133 -15.08 -15.93 -5.21
N SER A 134 -15.81 -15.26 -4.32
CA SER A 134 -17.07 -15.76 -3.76
C SER A 134 -18.29 -15.43 -4.60
N LEU A 135 -18.13 -14.65 -5.68
CA LEU A 135 -19.22 -14.21 -6.52
C LEU A 135 -20.11 -15.35 -7.04
N PRO A 136 -19.59 -16.51 -7.49
CA PRO A 136 -20.47 -17.61 -7.90
C PRO A 136 -21.38 -18.11 -6.78
N VAL A 137 -20.88 -18.24 -5.55
CA VAL A 137 -21.70 -18.70 -4.40
C VAL A 137 -22.73 -17.65 -4.02
N VAL A 138 -22.34 -16.38 -4.06
CA VAL A 138 -23.25 -15.25 -3.80
C VAL A 138 -24.38 -15.24 -4.82
N LEU A 139 -24.09 -15.44 -6.10
CA LEU A 139 -25.12 -15.45 -7.15
C LEU A 139 -26.02 -16.69 -7.10
N GLU A 140 -25.54 -17.83 -6.59
CA GLU A 140 -26.40 -18.99 -6.28
C GLU A 140 -27.40 -18.67 -5.15
N ALA A 141 -26.95 -17.94 -4.12
CA ALA A 141 -27.79 -17.55 -2.99
C ALA A 141 -28.70 -16.34 -3.28
N ALA A 142 -28.28 -15.46 -4.20
CA ALA A 142 -28.99 -14.27 -4.65
C ALA A 142 -29.29 -14.35 -6.17
N PRO A 143 -30.15 -15.29 -6.60
CA PRO A 143 -30.35 -15.61 -8.03
C PRO A 143 -30.94 -14.47 -8.85
N HIS A 144 -31.52 -13.46 -8.18
CA HIS A 144 -32.18 -12.32 -8.82
C HIS A 144 -31.35 -11.03 -8.80
N ALA A 145 -30.13 -11.08 -8.27
CA ALA A 145 -29.22 -9.93 -8.21
C ALA A 145 -28.81 -9.49 -9.63
N THR A 146 -28.84 -8.18 -9.87
CA THR A 146 -28.26 -7.54 -11.06
C THR A 146 -26.84 -7.09 -10.73
N ILE A 147 -25.87 -7.40 -11.60
CA ILE A 147 -24.47 -7.02 -11.41
C ILE A 147 -24.23 -5.65 -12.06
N TYR A 148 -23.61 -4.72 -11.34
CA TYR A 148 -23.17 -3.40 -11.80
C TYR A 148 -21.64 -3.35 -11.76
N THR A 149 -21.01 -3.12 -12.91
CA THR A 149 -19.56 -3.22 -13.04
C THR A 149 -19.08 -2.54 -14.32
N ASP A 150 -17.77 -2.43 -14.54
CA ASP A 150 -17.22 -1.87 -15.77
C ASP A 150 -17.14 -2.92 -16.91
N GLU A 151 -16.78 -2.45 -18.12
CA GLU A 151 -16.74 -3.31 -19.30
C GLU A 151 -15.63 -4.38 -19.25
N ILE A 152 -14.48 -4.06 -18.66
CA ILE A 152 -13.38 -5.00 -18.47
C ILE A 152 -13.75 -6.04 -17.42
N SER A 153 -14.34 -5.62 -16.30
CA SER A 153 -14.88 -6.55 -15.30
C SER A 153 -15.85 -7.54 -15.92
N ARG A 154 -16.81 -7.08 -16.73
CA ARG A 154 -17.78 -7.97 -17.41
C ARG A 154 -17.08 -9.06 -18.24
N ILE A 155 -16.01 -8.70 -18.96
CA ILE A 155 -15.21 -9.67 -19.74
C ILE A 155 -14.51 -10.66 -18.79
N GLY A 156 -13.89 -10.15 -17.73
CA GLY A 156 -13.16 -10.94 -16.75
C GLY A 156 -14.06 -11.90 -15.97
N LEU A 157 -15.18 -11.43 -15.43
CA LEU A 157 -16.17 -12.23 -14.71
C LEU A 157 -16.72 -13.39 -15.55
N LYS A 158 -16.96 -13.16 -16.84
CA LYS A 158 -17.34 -14.23 -17.79
C LYS A 158 -16.23 -15.27 -17.96
N LYS A 159 -14.96 -14.88 -17.91
CA LYS A 159 -13.83 -15.79 -18.10
C LYS A 159 -13.43 -16.53 -16.82
N TYR A 160 -13.34 -15.83 -15.69
CA TYR A 160 -12.99 -16.41 -14.41
C TYR A 160 -14.06 -17.36 -13.90
N TYR A 161 -15.33 -16.97 -14.05
CA TYR A 161 -16.43 -17.60 -13.33
C TYR A 161 -17.58 -18.09 -14.21
N GLN A 162 -17.49 -17.89 -15.54
CA GLN A 162 -18.53 -18.32 -16.48
C GLN A 162 -19.92 -17.74 -16.13
N ILE A 163 -19.94 -16.52 -15.59
CA ILE A 163 -21.19 -15.84 -15.23
C ILE A 163 -21.90 -15.42 -16.51
N ASP A 164 -22.85 -16.24 -16.96
CA ASP A 164 -23.70 -15.99 -18.11
C ASP A 164 -25.01 -15.32 -17.71
N ARG A 165 -24.88 -14.13 -17.10
CA ARG A 165 -26.00 -13.28 -16.72
C ARG A 165 -25.80 -11.88 -17.28
N GLU A 166 -26.88 -11.16 -17.48
CA GLU A 166 -26.81 -9.77 -17.91
C GLU A 166 -26.17 -8.92 -16.79
N MET A 167 -25.17 -8.13 -17.16
CA MET A 167 -24.46 -7.21 -16.28
C MET A 167 -24.69 -5.79 -16.78
N GLN A 168 -25.01 -4.88 -15.88
CA GLN A 168 -25.19 -3.47 -16.18
C GLN A 168 -23.82 -2.78 -16.16
N ILE A 169 -23.42 -2.27 -17.33
CA ILE A 169 -22.17 -1.53 -17.45
C ILE A 169 -22.35 -0.11 -16.92
N VAL A 170 -21.44 0.29 -16.04
CA VAL A 170 -21.31 1.66 -15.53
C VAL A 170 -20.01 2.27 -16.04
N ARG A 171 -20.00 3.60 -16.18
CA ARG A 171 -18.84 4.39 -16.60
C ARG A 171 -18.65 5.59 -15.67
N THR A 172 -17.50 6.23 -15.82
CA THR A 172 -17.19 7.45 -15.09
C THR A 172 -18.27 8.52 -15.25
N GLY A 173 -18.83 8.96 -14.12
CA GLY A 173 -19.89 9.97 -14.06
C GLY A 173 -21.30 9.40 -14.22
N ASP A 174 -21.47 8.09 -14.45
CA ASP A 174 -22.79 7.48 -14.40
C ASP A 174 -23.37 7.58 -13.00
N GLU A 175 -24.65 7.91 -12.94
CA GLU A 175 -25.48 7.78 -11.75
C GLU A 175 -26.51 6.68 -11.94
N ARG A 176 -26.70 5.84 -10.92
CA ARG A 176 -27.73 4.79 -10.91
C ARG A 176 -28.45 4.80 -9.58
N GLN A 177 -29.78 4.81 -9.65
CA GLN A 177 -30.64 4.54 -8.51
C GLN A 177 -30.69 3.02 -8.31
N LEU A 178 -30.12 2.53 -7.21
CA LEU A 178 -30.15 1.13 -6.81
C LEU A 178 -31.02 1.06 -5.55
N GLY A 179 -32.22 0.50 -5.66
CA GLY A 179 -33.20 0.58 -4.59
C GLY A 179 -33.48 2.02 -4.16
N ASP A 180 -33.26 2.33 -2.89
CA ASP A 180 -33.42 3.65 -2.30
C ASP A 180 -32.13 4.49 -2.26
N ARG A 181 -31.00 4.02 -2.82
CA ARG A 181 -29.71 4.71 -2.83
C ARG A 181 -29.29 5.15 -4.23
N LEU A 182 -28.75 6.38 -4.33
CA LEU A 182 -28.15 6.87 -5.56
C LEU A 182 -26.64 6.61 -5.53
N PHE A 183 -26.16 5.84 -6.51
CA PHE A 183 -24.73 5.59 -6.70
C PHE A 183 -24.19 6.47 -7.82
N ARG A 184 -22.96 6.95 -7.64
CA ARG A 184 -22.12 7.53 -8.68
C ARG A 184 -20.89 6.65 -8.88
N PHE A 185 -20.58 6.33 -10.14
CA PHE A 185 -19.46 5.45 -10.49
C PHE A 185 -18.32 6.23 -11.14
N ILE A 186 -17.08 5.86 -10.82
CA ILE A 186 -15.88 6.48 -11.37
C ILE A 186 -14.90 5.35 -11.69
N GLU A 187 -14.52 5.22 -12.96
CA GLU A 187 -13.49 4.27 -13.36
C GLU A 187 -12.12 4.82 -12.95
N VAL A 188 -11.29 3.96 -12.36
CA VAL A 188 -9.91 4.25 -11.97
C VAL A 188 -8.97 3.21 -12.58
N PRO A 189 -8.97 3.07 -13.93
CA PRO A 189 -8.27 2.00 -14.60
C PRO A 189 -6.78 2.01 -14.26
N MET A 190 -6.25 0.83 -13.99
CA MET A 190 -4.90 0.57 -13.51
C MET A 190 -4.62 1.11 -12.09
N ALA A 191 -5.64 1.30 -11.25
CA ALA A 191 -5.48 1.53 -9.81
C ALA A 191 -6.13 0.38 -9.01
N HIS A 192 -5.67 -0.88 -9.15
CA HIS A 192 -4.43 -1.32 -9.79
C HIS A 192 -4.58 -2.24 -11.01
N TRP A 193 -5.80 -2.63 -11.37
CA TRP A 193 -6.07 -3.41 -12.59
C TRP A 193 -6.86 -2.59 -13.62
N PRO A 194 -6.91 -3.00 -14.90
CA PRO A 194 -7.62 -2.26 -15.92
C PRO A 194 -9.12 -2.08 -15.65
N ASP A 195 -9.73 -2.97 -14.86
CA ASP A 195 -11.15 -2.95 -14.49
C ASP A 195 -11.48 -2.10 -13.25
N SER A 196 -10.47 -1.68 -12.48
CA SER A 196 -10.71 -1.02 -11.19
C SER A 196 -11.63 0.21 -11.33
N MET A 197 -12.70 0.23 -10.54
CA MET A 197 -13.59 1.38 -10.38
C MET A 197 -13.87 1.64 -8.90
N ILE A 198 -14.39 2.83 -8.60
CA ILE A 198 -14.89 3.18 -7.27
C ILE A 198 -16.37 3.54 -7.37
N SER A 199 -17.10 3.27 -6.29
CA SER A 199 -18.53 3.60 -6.18
C SER A 199 -18.76 4.54 -5.01
N TYR A 200 -19.52 5.60 -5.26
CA TYR A 200 -19.75 6.67 -4.29
C TYR A 200 -21.24 6.85 -4.05
N LEU A 201 -21.60 7.03 -2.77
CA LEU A 201 -22.93 7.38 -2.30
C LEU A 201 -22.95 8.87 -1.92
N PRO A 202 -23.49 9.77 -2.76
CA PRO A 202 -23.42 11.21 -2.51
C PRO A 202 -24.18 11.66 -1.26
N GLN A 203 -25.34 11.04 -0.97
CA GLN A 203 -26.20 11.43 0.15
C GLN A 203 -25.57 11.04 1.50
N GLU A 204 -25.03 9.84 1.59
CA GLU A 204 -24.39 9.29 2.79
C GLU A 204 -22.92 9.72 2.90
N LYS A 205 -22.35 10.24 1.80
CA LYS A 205 -20.93 10.57 1.63
C LYS A 205 -20.02 9.38 1.94
N VAL A 206 -20.35 8.23 1.35
CA VAL A 206 -19.61 6.98 1.54
C VAL A 206 -18.94 6.60 0.23
N LEU A 207 -17.63 6.42 0.25
CA LEU A 207 -16.84 5.96 -0.90
C LEU A 207 -16.42 4.51 -0.68
N PHE A 208 -16.85 3.61 -1.56
CA PHE A 208 -16.28 2.27 -1.70
C PHE A 208 -15.11 2.36 -2.67
N SER A 209 -13.89 2.25 -2.14
CA SER A 209 -12.67 2.59 -2.88
C SER A 209 -11.93 1.39 -3.47
N SER A 210 -12.49 0.18 -3.29
CA SER A 210 -11.82 -1.08 -3.58
C SER A 210 -10.42 -1.12 -2.96
N ASP A 211 -9.39 -1.52 -3.69
CA ASP A 211 -8.00 -1.56 -3.25
C ASP A 211 -7.39 -0.21 -2.89
N VAL A 212 -7.93 0.88 -3.45
CA VAL A 212 -7.40 2.21 -3.16
C VAL A 212 -7.66 2.54 -1.68
N PHE A 213 -6.63 3.03 -1.00
CA PHE A 213 -6.58 3.26 0.45
C PHE A 213 -6.62 1.99 1.32
N GLY A 214 -6.39 0.81 0.74
CA GLY A 214 -6.25 -0.44 1.46
C GLY A 214 -5.00 -0.54 2.34
N GLN A 215 -5.03 -1.47 3.31
CA GLN A 215 -3.87 -1.82 4.12
C GLN A 215 -3.85 -3.29 4.54
N PHE A 216 -2.66 -3.85 4.69
CA PHE A 216 -2.45 -5.19 5.24
C PHE A 216 -2.44 -5.19 6.76
N ASN A 217 -3.62 -5.12 7.37
CA ASN A 217 -3.78 -5.05 8.81
C ASN A 217 -5.02 -5.86 9.26
N ALA A 218 -4.82 -7.04 9.85
CA ALA A 218 -5.90 -7.77 10.52
C ALA A 218 -6.10 -7.22 11.94
N THR A 219 -7.32 -6.80 12.25
CA THR A 219 -7.71 -6.22 13.54
C THR A 219 -9.03 -6.80 14.03
N SER A 220 -9.43 -6.53 15.27
CA SER A 220 -10.82 -6.71 15.71
C SER A 220 -11.67 -5.49 15.36
N GLU A 221 -11.04 -4.33 15.37
CA GLU A 221 -11.58 -2.99 15.12
C GLU A 221 -11.78 -2.75 13.62
N ARG A 222 -12.74 -1.90 13.25
CA ARG A 222 -13.05 -1.64 11.84
C ARG A 222 -12.74 -0.22 11.39
N PHE A 223 -12.50 0.72 12.28
CA PHE A 223 -12.27 2.12 11.91
C PHE A 223 -10.88 2.63 12.30
N ASP A 224 -10.42 3.65 11.58
CA ASP A 224 -9.15 4.34 11.83
C ASP A 224 -9.04 5.01 13.20
N TYR A 225 -10.15 5.44 13.80
CA TYR A 225 -10.16 6.05 15.14
C TYR A 225 -10.11 5.04 16.28
N GLU A 226 -10.26 3.74 16.01
CA GLU A 226 -10.23 2.67 17.01
C GLU A 226 -8.81 2.10 17.20
N VAL A 227 -7.89 2.41 16.29
CA VAL A 227 -6.52 1.90 16.26
C VAL A 227 -5.52 3.04 16.14
N ASP A 228 -4.23 2.76 16.33
CA ASP A 228 -3.18 3.66 15.82
C ASP A 228 -3.29 3.68 14.29
N PRO A 229 -3.52 4.85 13.65
CA PRO A 229 -3.78 4.93 12.22
C PRO A 229 -2.71 4.15 11.42
N PRO A 230 -3.09 3.14 10.62
CA PRO A 230 -2.17 2.16 10.07
C PRO A 230 -1.44 2.68 8.81
N TYR A 231 -0.94 3.92 8.84
CA TYR A 231 -0.23 4.54 7.72
C TYR A 231 0.99 3.72 7.27
N LYS A 232 1.65 3.02 8.20
CA LYS A 232 2.77 2.11 7.88
C LYS A 232 2.32 0.91 7.07
N ASP A 233 1.19 0.31 7.43
CA ASP A 233 0.65 -0.84 6.70
C ASP A 233 0.08 -0.39 5.35
N ALA A 234 -0.47 0.82 5.27
CA ALA A 234 -0.89 1.44 4.02
C ALA A 234 0.30 1.78 3.11
N ALA A 235 1.43 2.22 3.67
CA ALA A 235 2.66 2.45 2.91
C ALA A 235 3.23 1.15 2.34
N VAL A 236 3.19 0.05 3.11
CA VAL A 236 3.57 -1.29 2.62
C VAL A 236 2.64 -1.73 1.49
N TYR A 237 1.33 -1.57 1.67
CA TYR A 237 0.33 -1.89 0.65
C TYR A 237 0.59 -1.09 -0.64
N TYR A 238 0.73 0.24 -0.52
CA TYR A 238 1.01 1.14 -1.65
C TYR A 238 2.30 0.76 -2.38
N ALA A 239 3.40 0.57 -1.66
CA ALA A 239 4.71 0.28 -2.24
C ALA A 239 4.74 -1.01 -3.07
N ASN A 240 3.86 -1.96 -2.77
CA ASN A 240 3.86 -3.28 -3.37
C ASN A 240 2.78 -3.47 -4.45
N ILE A 241 1.68 -2.72 -4.39
CA ILE A 241 0.53 -2.89 -5.29
C ILE A 241 0.35 -1.65 -6.19
N ILE A 242 0.35 -0.46 -5.60
CA ILE A 242 -0.09 0.77 -6.26
C ILE A 242 1.06 1.54 -6.90
N LEU A 243 2.28 1.42 -6.37
CA LEU A 243 3.46 2.21 -6.76
C LEU A 243 3.78 2.26 -8.27
N PRO A 244 3.54 1.21 -9.10
CA PRO A 244 3.69 1.33 -10.55
C PRO A 244 2.77 2.38 -11.20
N PHE A 245 1.68 2.75 -10.52
CA PHE A 245 0.58 3.55 -11.05
C PHE A 245 0.52 4.98 -10.47
N ASN A 246 1.64 5.47 -9.93
CA ASN A 246 1.79 6.81 -9.35
C ASN A 246 1.12 7.95 -10.16
N ASP A 247 1.38 8.02 -11.47
CA ASP A 247 0.85 9.07 -12.34
C ASP A 247 -0.69 8.99 -12.45
N ILE A 248 -1.24 7.78 -12.39
CA ILE A 248 -2.69 7.51 -12.41
C ILE A 248 -3.31 7.93 -11.08
N VAL A 249 -2.69 7.57 -9.95
CA VAL A 249 -3.14 8.00 -8.62
C VAL A 249 -3.24 9.53 -8.54
N LEU A 250 -2.19 10.26 -8.95
CA LEU A 250 -2.21 11.74 -8.94
C LEU A 250 -3.32 12.31 -9.82
N LYS A 251 -3.51 11.74 -11.02
CA LYS A 251 -4.57 12.16 -11.94
C LYS A 251 -5.96 11.92 -11.35
N THR A 252 -6.19 10.75 -10.76
CA THR A 252 -7.45 10.37 -10.13
C THR A 252 -7.76 11.29 -8.94
N LEU A 253 -6.81 11.46 -8.00
CA LEU A 253 -6.99 12.34 -6.85
C LEU A 253 -7.27 13.81 -7.24
N LYS A 254 -6.76 14.25 -8.39
CA LYS A 254 -7.06 15.58 -8.94
C LYS A 254 -8.45 15.66 -9.58
N ALA A 255 -8.95 14.56 -10.15
CA ALA A 255 -10.22 14.50 -10.84
C ALA A 255 -11.42 14.31 -9.91
N LEU A 256 -11.26 13.63 -8.76
CA LEU A 256 -12.35 13.33 -7.82
C LEU A 256 -13.24 14.54 -7.45
N PRO A 257 -12.70 15.75 -7.18
CA PRO A 257 -13.55 16.91 -6.87
C PRO A 257 -14.48 17.32 -8.02
N ALA A 258 -14.09 17.10 -9.28
CA ALA A 258 -14.95 17.40 -10.44
C ALA A 258 -16.19 16.49 -10.50
N PHE A 259 -16.11 15.31 -9.87
CA PHE A 259 -17.21 14.38 -9.68
C PHE A 259 -17.87 14.54 -8.31
N GLN A 260 -17.63 15.66 -7.60
CA GLN A 260 -18.18 15.97 -6.27
C GLN A 260 -18.05 14.81 -5.26
N VAL A 261 -16.92 14.12 -5.31
CA VAL A 261 -16.60 13.05 -4.34
C VAL A 261 -15.98 13.70 -3.12
N GLU A 262 -16.77 13.78 -2.04
CA GLU A 262 -16.40 14.38 -0.76
C GLU A 262 -16.81 13.45 0.39
N PRO A 263 -16.12 12.30 0.55
CA PRO A 263 -16.54 11.27 1.50
C PRO A 263 -16.30 11.67 2.96
N GLU A 264 -17.24 11.28 3.82
CA GLU A 264 -17.08 11.19 5.29
C GLU A 264 -16.57 9.81 5.71
N TYR A 265 -16.73 8.80 4.84
CA TYR A 265 -16.21 7.45 5.04
C TYR A 265 -15.58 6.92 3.74
N VAL A 266 -14.40 6.31 3.85
CA VAL A 266 -13.75 5.57 2.76
C VAL A 266 -13.60 4.11 3.19
N LEU A 267 -14.22 3.24 2.40
CA LEU A 267 -14.44 1.82 2.66
C LEU A 267 -13.60 1.01 1.66
N PRO A 268 -12.34 0.68 1.99
CA PRO A 268 -11.48 -0.08 1.10
C PRO A 268 -11.78 -1.58 1.18
N ASP A 269 -11.27 -2.37 0.23
CA ASP A 269 -11.44 -3.82 0.24
C ASP A 269 -10.52 -4.53 1.24
N HIS A 270 -9.51 -3.83 1.77
CA HIS A 270 -8.55 -4.38 2.72
C HIS A 270 -8.34 -3.50 3.94
N GLY A 271 -8.45 -4.13 5.11
CA GLY A 271 -8.13 -3.57 6.41
C GLY A 271 -9.23 -2.69 7.01
N ILE A 272 -8.84 -1.66 7.76
CA ILE A 272 -9.76 -0.70 8.38
C ILE A 272 -10.46 0.25 7.38
N ILE A 273 -11.56 0.85 7.84
CA ILE A 273 -12.33 1.93 7.22
C ILE A 273 -11.77 3.27 7.68
N TRP A 274 -11.58 4.21 6.75
CA TRP A 274 -11.15 5.57 7.07
C TRP A 274 -12.36 6.47 7.31
N ARG A 275 -12.31 7.25 8.39
CA ARG A 275 -13.34 8.23 8.76
C ARG A 275 -12.68 9.51 9.25
N ASP A 276 -11.88 9.42 10.30
CA ASP A 276 -11.30 10.59 10.95
C ASP A 276 -10.00 11.05 10.26
N HIS A 277 -9.32 10.14 9.55
CA HIS A 277 -8.01 10.36 8.95
C HIS A 277 -8.02 10.29 7.42
N ILE A 278 -9.17 10.50 6.77
CA ILE A 278 -9.32 10.47 5.31
C ILE A 278 -8.35 11.47 4.64
N GLN A 279 -8.28 12.70 5.14
CA GLN A 279 -7.39 13.71 4.55
C GLN A 279 -5.91 13.31 4.71
N ASP A 280 -5.55 12.72 5.86
CA ASP A 280 -4.18 12.30 6.09
C ASP A 280 -3.77 11.19 5.11
N ILE A 281 -4.59 10.15 4.92
CA ILE A 281 -4.26 9.06 3.99
C ILE A 281 -4.24 9.54 2.53
N VAL A 282 -5.11 10.49 2.16
CA VAL A 282 -5.06 11.15 0.83
C VAL A 282 -3.73 11.87 0.63
N GLU A 283 -3.26 12.62 1.63
CA GLU A 283 -1.97 13.33 1.54
C GLU A 283 -0.77 12.36 1.52
N HIS A 284 -0.85 11.23 2.23
CA HIS A 284 0.14 10.16 2.10
C HIS A 284 0.18 9.59 0.68
N TYR A 285 -0.98 9.29 0.09
CA TYR A 285 -1.07 8.84 -1.31
C TYR A 285 -0.50 9.90 -2.27
N ARG A 286 -0.77 11.20 -2.07
CA ARG A 286 -0.17 12.28 -2.88
C ARG A 286 1.36 12.28 -2.76
N TYR A 287 1.88 12.16 -1.54
CA TYR A 287 3.31 12.14 -1.27
C TYR A 287 4.00 10.93 -1.92
N TRP A 288 3.44 9.73 -1.76
CA TRP A 288 4.00 8.51 -2.37
C TRP A 288 3.92 8.56 -3.90
N ALA A 289 2.77 8.98 -4.44
CA ALA A 289 2.54 9.08 -5.87
C ALA A 289 3.41 10.15 -6.55
N SER A 290 3.79 11.21 -5.84
CA SER A 290 4.67 12.25 -6.37
C SER A 290 6.14 11.81 -6.47
N ASN A 291 6.47 10.54 -6.18
CA ASN A 291 7.85 10.05 -6.08
C ASN A 291 8.70 10.83 -5.05
N ALA A 292 8.04 11.49 -4.08
CA ALA A 292 8.77 12.16 -3.03
C ALA A 292 9.51 11.13 -2.18
N CYS A 293 10.81 11.36 -1.99
CA CYS A 293 11.65 10.50 -1.18
C CYS A 293 11.80 11.10 0.22
N ALA A 294 11.95 10.24 1.21
CA ALA A 294 12.50 10.64 2.49
C ALA A 294 13.98 11.00 2.31
N GLN A 295 14.54 11.75 3.26
CA GLN A 295 15.96 12.06 3.30
C GLN A 295 16.75 10.84 3.81
N ASN A 296 16.74 9.72 3.10
CA ASN A 296 17.41 8.48 3.52
C ASN A 296 18.18 7.79 2.39
N ILE A 297 19.20 7.03 2.79
CA ILE A 297 20.07 6.22 1.93
C ILE A 297 19.87 4.75 2.27
N LEU A 298 19.63 3.92 1.27
CA LEU A 298 19.35 2.50 1.43
C LEU A 298 20.45 1.65 0.78
N ILE A 299 21.19 0.90 1.60
CA ILE A 299 22.16 -0.08 1.13
C ILE A 299 21.47 -1.43 1.05
N LEU A 300 21.37 -1.99 -0.15
CA LEU A 300 20.79 -3.30 -0.44
C LEU A 300 21.88 -4.21 -0.96
N TYR A 301 22.04 -5.41 -0.41
CA TYR A 301 23.10 -6.29 -0.89
C TYR A 301 22.82 -7.76 -0.61
N ASP A 302 23.57 -8.62 -1.29
CA ASP A 302 23.75 -10.01 -0.90
C ASP A 302 25.23 -10.38 -1.01
N THR A 303 25.60 -11.55 -0.47
CA THR A 303 26.97 -12.06 -0.52
C THR A 303 27.00 -13.59 -0.48
N MET A 304 28.09 -14.17 -0.98
CA MET A 304 28.38 -15.60 -0.84
C MET A 304 29.42 -15.87 0.25
N TRP A 305 30.50 -15.10 0.25
CA TRP A 305 31.67 -15.29 1.10
C TRP A 305 32.11 -13.99 1.79
N ASN A 306 31.15 -13.17 2.16
CA ASN A 306 31.29 -11.96 2.99
C ASN A 306 32.15 -10.82 2.43
N SER A 307 32.81 -10.93 1.28
CA SER A 307 33.53 -9.78 0.71
C SER A 307 32.60 -8.58 0.42
N THR A 308 31.50 -8.81 -0.31
CA THR A 308 30.47 -7.77 -0.51
C THR A 308 29.83 -7.32 0.81
N ASP A 309 29.70 -8.19 1.81
CA ASP A 309 29.17 -7.82 3.12
C ASP A 309 30.11 -6.89 3.89
N ARG A 310 31.41 -7.16 3.86
CA ARG A 310 32.46 -6.28 4.42
C ARG A 310 32.43 -4.90 3.76
N LEU A 311 32.30 -4.85 2.44
CA LEU A 311 32.11 -3.59 1.72
C LEU A 311 30.83 -2.88 2.17
N ALA A 312 29.69 -3.58 2.22
CA ALA A 312 28.42 -3.00 2.66
C ALA A 312 28.48 -2.45 4.09
N ALA A 313 29.17 -3.16 5.00
CA ALA A 313 29.39 -2.72 6.37
C ALA A 313 30.27 -1.46 6.43
N LYS A 314 31.38 -1.43 5.69
CA LYS A 314 32.27 -0.27 5.66
C LYS A 314 31.62 0.94 5.01
N ILE A 315 30.90 0.76 3.89
CA ILE A 315 30.11 1.82 3.25
C ILE A 315 29.06 2.37 4.22
N TYR A 316 28.39 1.51 4.98
CA TYR A 316 27.44 1.94 6.01
C TYR A 316 28.11 2.78 7.11
N GLU A 317 29.24 2.30 7.64
CA GLU A 317 30.02 3.02 8.66
C GLU A 317 30.45 4.41 8.19
N GLU A 318 30.84 4.55 6.92
CA GLU A 318 31.23 5.84 6.35
C GLU A 318 30.03 6.75 6.03
N LEU A 319 28.92 6.19 5.55
CA LEU A 319 27.73 6.96 5.20
C LEU A 319 27.01 7.54 6.43
N VAL A 320 26.87 6.78 7.52
CA VAL A 320 26.10 7.18 8.70
C VAL A 320 26.47 8.57 9.25
N PRO A 321 27.74 8.85 9.63
CA PRO A 321 28.10 10.15 10.20
C PRO A 321 27.98 11.30 9.18
N ARG A 322 28.13 11.03 7.88
CA ARG A 322 27.99 12.03 6.81
C ARG A 322 26.52 12.36 6.54
N ALA A 323 25.68 11.33 6.44
CA ALA A 323 24.23 11.43 6.27
C ALA A 323 23.60 12.17 7.45
N GLN A 324 23.97 11.84 8.69
CA GLN A 324 23.43 12.49 9.89
C GLN A 324 23.71 14.00 9.93
N LYS A 325 24.90 14.44 9.50
CA LYS A 325 25.23 15.87 9.37
C LYS A 325 24.35 16.62 8.37
N LYS A 326 23.73 15.88 7.44
CA LYS A 326 22.81 16.39 6.42
C LYS A 326 21.34 16.14 6.79
N GLY A 327 21.06 15.68 8.00
CA GLY A 327 19.70 15.34 8.46
C GLY A 327 19.13 14.09 7.78
N MET A 328 19.99 13.23 7.24
CA MET A 328 19.61 12.00 6.55
C MET A 328 19.83 10.76 7.41
N SER A 329 19.03 9.72 7.16
CA SER A 329 19.23 8.39 7.76
C SER A 329 19.83 7.39 6.76
N VAL A 330 20.49 6.34 7.27
CA VAL A 330 21.05 5.26 6.44
C VAL A 330 20.51 3.93 6.95
N LYS A 331 20.01 3.09 6.04
CA LYS A 331 19.59 1.72 6.35
C LYS A 331 20.38 0.74 5.51
N LYS A 332 20.76 -0.39 6.11
CA LYS A 332 21.45 -1.50 5.44
C LYS A 332 20.61 -2.76 5.54
N LEU A 333 20.28 -3.39 4.40
CA LEU A 333 19.47 -4.59 4.33
C LEU A 333 20.16 -5.68 3.49
N HIS A 334 20.26 -6.86 4.06
CA HIS A 334 20.66 -8.07 3.35
C HIS A 334 19.42 -8.70 2.67
N LEU A 335 19.47 -8.91 1.35
CA LEU A 335 18.28 -9.26 0.56
C LEU A 335 17.62 -10.55 1.02
N ARG A 336 18.39 -11.64 1.23
CA ARG A 336 17.83 -12.92 1.68
C ARG A 336 17.33 -12.93 3.13
N SER A 337 17.61 -11.88 3.90
CA SER A 337 17.19 -11.78 5.30
C SER A 337 15.95 -10.90 5.49
N ASN A 338 15.42 -10.32 4.40
CA ASN A 338 14.31 -9.39 4.43
C ASN A 338 13.31 -9.78 3.33
N ALA A 339 12.02 -9.61 3.62
CA ALA A 339 10.98 -9.83 2.61
C ALA A 339 11.09 -8.78 1.49
N MET A 340 10.80 -9.19 0.25
CA MET A 340 10.77 -8.26 -0.89
C MET A 340 9.78 -7.12 -0.64
N SER A 341 8.66 -7.38 0.04
CA SER A 341 7.69 -6.34 0.38
C SER A 341 8.24 -5.25 1.30
N THR A 342 9.11 -5.62 2.24
CA THR A 342 9.84 -4.66 3.08
C THR A 342 10.86 -3.90 2.24
N ILE A 343 11.63 -4.58 1.38
CA ILE A 343 12.63 -3.95 0.53
C ILE A 343 11.99 -2.91 -0.39
N MET A 344 10.87 -3.23 -1.03
CA MET A 344 10.16 -2.28 -1.90
C MET A 344 9.60 -1.08 -1.17
N THR A 345 9.10 -1.28 0.06
CA THR A 345 8.65 -0.17 0.92
C THR A 345 9.81 0.77 1.26
N GLU A 346 10.98 0.23 1.60
CA GLU A 346 12.17 1.02 1.88
C GLU A 346 12.69 1.73 0.63
N ILE A 347 12.65 1.06 -0.53
CA ILE A 347 13.00 1.67 -1.82
C ILE A 347 12.10 2.85 -2.11
N MET A 348 10.77 2.72 -1.94
CA MET A 348 9.81 3.79 -2.22
C MET A 348 10.24 5.12 -1.57
N PHE A 349 10.68 5.08 -0.31
CA PHE A 349 11.13 6.26 0.42
C PHE A 349 12.60 6.64 0.19
N ALA A 350 13.46 5.73 -0.28
CA ALA A 350 14.89 5.96 -0.45
C ALA A 350 15.23 7.06 -1.47
N LYS A 351 15.97 8.10 -1.05
CA LYS A 351 16.53 9.11 -1.97
C LYS A 351 17.74 8.61 -2.74
N SER A 352 18.53 7.73 -2.12
CA SER A 352 19.66 7.05 -2.77
C SER A 352 19.70 5.57 -2.41
N ILE A 353 19.95 4.73 -3.40
CA ILE A 353 20.01 3.28 -3.26
C ILE A 353 21.38 2.78 -3.70
N VAL A 354 22.05 2.04 -2.83
CA VAL A 354 23.40 1.51 -3.02
C VAL A 354 23.30 -0.02 -3.11
N ILE A 355 23.38 -0.58 -4.32
CA ILE A 355 23.16 -2.02 -4.54
C ILE A 355 24.48 -2.80 -4.59
N GLY A 356 24.62 -3.79 -3.72
CA GLY A 356 25.78 -4.66 -3.60
C GLY A 356 25.55 -6.06 -4.15
N SER A 357 26.44 -6.57 -4.99
CA SER A 357 26.36 -7.97 -5.45
C SER A 357 27.73 -8.59 -5.68
N PRO A 358 27.99 -9.83 -5.21
CA PRO A 358 29.12 -10.59 -5.72
C PRO A 358 28.84 -11.03 -7.16
N THR A 359 29.91 -11.29 -7.92
CA THR A 359 29.78 -11.93 -9.23
C THR A 359 29.54 -13.44 -9.10
N ILE A 360 28.50 -13.93 -9.78
CA ILE A 360 28.27 -15.36 -10.02
C ILE A 360 28.03 -15.60 -11.51
N LEU A 361 28.78 -16.53 -12.13
CA LEU A 361 28.63 -16.89 -13.55
C LEU A 361 28.55 -15.67 -14.51
N ASN A 362 29.37 -14.64 -14.25
CA ASN A 362 29.45 -13.36 -14.98
C ASN A 362 28.28 -12.38 -14.77
N GLY A 363 27.37 -12.67 -13.86
CA GLY A 363 26.22 -11.81 -13.53
C GLY A 363 26.11 -11.51 -12.04
N VAL A 364 25.01 -10.83 -11.69
CA VAL A 364 24.64 -10.55 -10.31
C VAL A 364 24.21 -11.82 -9.58
N PHE A 365 24.32 -11.81 -8.25
CA PHE A 365 23.76 -12.86 -7.41
C PHE A 365 22.22 -12.98 -7.57
N PRO A 366 21.61 -14.19 -7.49
CA PRO A 366 20.22 -14.38 -7.88
C PRO A 366 19.19 -13.52 -7.14
N SER A 367 19.38 -13.25 -5.85
CA SER A 367 18.49 -12.37 -5.07
C SER A 367 18.55 -10.91 -5.53
N VAL A 368 19.73 -10.45 -5.97
CA VAL A 368 19.90 -9.13 -6.59
C VAL A 368 19.23 -9.11 -7.96
N GLY A 369 19.34 -10.20 -8.74
CA GLY A 369 18.61 -10.34 -10.01
C GLY A 369 17.09 -10.30 -9.84
N GLN A 370 16.57 -10.95 -8.79
CA GLN A 370 15.15 -10.87 -8.42
C GLN A 370 14.74 -9.43 -8.10
N LEU A 371 15.53 -8.72 -7.30
CA LEU A 371 15.28 -7.31 -6.99
C LEU A 371 15.24 -6.44 -8.25
N MET A 372 16.24 -6.58 -9.13
CA MET A 372 16.32 -5.82 -10.40
C MET A 372 15.07 -6.06 -11.27
N SER A 373 14.66 -7.32 -11.38
CA SER A 373 13.48 -7.72 -12.14
C SER A 373 12.18 -7.17 -11.55
N PHE A 374 12.12 -7.00 -10.23
CA PHE A 374 10.97 -6.40 -9.58
C PHE A 374 10.96 -4.89 -9.82
N VAL A 375 12.02 -4.19 -9.42
CA VAL A 375 12.14 -2.72 -9.44
C VAL A 375 11.91 -2.13 -10.84
N GLN A 376 12.37 -2.78 -11.91
CA GLN A 376 12.18 -2.27 -13.28
C GLN A 376 10.71 -2.15 -13.71
N ASN A 377 9.78 -2.83 -13.03
CA ASN A 377 8.35 -2.72 -13.30
C ASN A 377 7.68 -1.57 -12.54
N PHE A 378 8.41 -0.88 -11.66
CA PHE A 378 7.89 0.20 -10.83
C PHE A 378 8.27 1.56 -11.41
N ASN A 379 7.35 2.51 -11.34
CA ASN A 379 7.50 3.87 -11.86
C ASN A 379 8.32 4.77 -10.90
N LEU A 380 9.52 4.30 -10.53
CA LEU A 380 10.42 5.00 -9.63
C LEU A 380 11.15 6.13 -10.34
N LYS A 381 11.02 7.35 -9.82
CA LYS A 381 11.69 8.56 -10.31
C LYS A 381 12.45 9.24 -9.15
N ASP A 382 13.22 10.26 -9.49
CA ASP A 382 13.81 11.23 -8.55
C ASP A 382 14.68 10.66 -7.43
N ARG A 383 15.37 9.55 -7.70
CA ARG A 383 16.27 8.90 -6.77
C ARG A 383 17.58 8.49 -7.44
N PHE A 384 18.65 8.47 -6.66
CA PHE A 384 19.98 8.12 -7.12
C PHE A 384 20.28 6.64 -6.85
N TRP A 385 21.08 6.03 -7.71
CA TRP A 385 21.48 4.64 -7.60
C TRP A 385 22.98 4.50 -7.83
N THR A 386 23.63 3.58 -7.14
CA THR A 386 24.99 3.16 -7.49
C THR A 386 25.19 1.69 -7.11
N ALA A 387 26.28 1.11 -7.59
CA ALA A 387 26.57 -0.30 -7.45
C ALA A 387 27.93 -0.53 -6.79
N PHE A 388 28.02 -1.60 -5.99
CA PHE A 388 29.27 -2.10 -5.47
C PHE A 388 29.31 -3.63 -5.48
N GLY A 389 30.50 -4.23 -5.33
CA GLY A 389 30.58 -5.69 -5.26
C GLY A 389 31.98 -6.29 -5.29
N SER A 390 32.06 -7.56 -4.91
CA SER A 390 33.28 -8.36 -5.05
C SER A 390 33.23 -9.33 -6.22
N TYR A 391 34.38 -9.69 -6.78
CA TYR A 391 34.50 -10.73 -7.81
C TYR A 391 35.79 -11.53 -7.67
N GLY A 392 35.86 -12.73 -8.24
CA GLY A 392 37.07 -13.57 -8.17
C GLY A 392 38.04 -13.36 -9.35
N TRP A 393 37.51 -13.35 -10.57
CA TRP A 393 38.31 -13.26 -11.80
C TRP A 393 37.73 -12.26 -12.80
N GLY A 394 36.71 -12.67 -13.57
CA GLY A 394 36.21 -11.93 -14.72
C GLY A 394 35.21 -10.83 -14.40
N GLY A 395 34.70 -10.76 -13.17
CA GLY A 395 33.70 -9.76 -12.80
C GLY A 395 32.38 -9.91 -13.55
N GLY A 396 31.64 -8.81 -13.65
CA GLY A 396 30.38 -8.72 -14.41
C GLY A 396 29.17 -8.28 -13.60
N ALA A 397 29.13 -8.50 -12.28
CA ALA A 397 27.97 -8.08 -11.46
C ALA A 397 27.81 -6.55 -11.38
N VAL A 398 28.88 -5.82 -11.07
CA VAL A 398 28.85 -4.35 -10.95
C VAL A 398 28.58 -3.71 -12.31
N GLU A 399 29.15 -4.26 -13.37
CA GLU A 399 28.87 -3.82 -14.75
C GLU A 399 27.40 -4.05 -15.14
N ALA A 400 26.84 -5.22 -14.81
CA ALA A 400 25.44 -5.54 -15.05
C ALA A 400 24.50 -4.60 -14.27
N LEU A 401 24.79 -4.32 -13.00
CA LEU A 401 24.04 -3.35 -12.20
C LEU A 401 24.12 -1.94 -12.78
N THR A 402 25.31 -1.50 -13.18
CA THR A 402 25.53 -0.18 -13.77
C THR A 402 24.77 -0.02 -15.08
N ARG A 403 24.79 -1.07 -15.92
CA ARG A 403 24.01 -1.11 -17.15
C ARG A 403 22.52 -1.02 -16.86
N TRP A 404 22.02 -1.82 -15.91
CA TRP A 404 20.61 -1.81 -15.51
C TRP A 404 20.17 -0.44 -14.96
N ILE A 405 20.99 0.22 -14.14
CA ILE A 405 20.77 1.60 -13.67
C ILE A 405 20.57 2.53 -14.86
N LYS A 406 21.46 2.45 -15.87
CA LYS A 406 21.39 3.29 -17.07
C LYS A 406 20.17 2.98 -17.95
N GLU A 407 19.88 1.70 -18.18
CA GLU A 407 18.74 1.25 -19.00
C GLU A 407 17.40 1.69 -18.40
N ASN A 408 17.30 1.74 -17.07
CA ASN A 408 16.14 2.26 -16.35
C ASN A 408 16.18 3.78 -16.13
N GLN A 409 17.14 4.49 -16.73
CA GLN A 409 17.28 5.95 -16.67
C GLN A 409 17.43 6.50 -15.23
N PHE A 410 17.98 5.70 -14.33
CA PHE A 410 18.24 6.12 -12.97
C PHE A 410 19.50 7.01 -12.89
N ALA A 411 19.43 8.03 -12.04
CA ALA A 411 20.55 8.93 -11.82
C ALA A 411 21.65 8.21 -11.01
N LEU A 412 22.92 8.37 -11.40
CA LEU A 412 24.04 7.73 -10.73
C LEU A 412 24.41 8.50 -9.45
N ALA A 413 24.49 7.82 -8.30
CA ALA A 413 24.87 8.42 -7.03
C ALA A 413 26.39 8.60 -6.88
N ALA A 414 27.16 7.69 -7.44
CA ALA A 414 28.62 7.67 -7.41
C ALA A 414 29.13 6.66 -8.44
N GLU A 415 30.40 6.80 -8.86
CA GLU A 415 31.05 5.82 -9.73
C GLU A 415 31.06 4.42 -9.08
N PRO A 416 30.62 3.36 -9.78
CA PRO A 416 30.50 2.03 -9.21
C PRO A 416 31.83 1.46 -8.70
N MET A 417 31.78 0.77 -7.56
CA MET A 417 32.96 0.20 -6.90
C MET A 417 33.05 -1.31 -7.14
N SER A 418 34.23 -1.85 -7.44
CA SER A 418 34.43 -3.30 -7.46
C SER A 418 35.76 -3.71 -6.86
N VAL A 419 35.77 -4.83 -6.14
CA VAL A 419 36.95 -5.36 -5.45
C VAL A 419 37.20 -6.81 -5.85
N LYS A 420 38.46 -7.18 -5.99
CA LYS A 420 38.85 -8.55 -6.34
C LYS A 420 39.10 -9.37 -5.07
N PHE A 421 38.45 -10.53 -4.97
CA PHE A 421 38.47 -11.43 -3.82
C PHE A 421 38.00 -10.76 -2.52
N ALA A 422 38.85 -10.73 -1.50
CA ALA A 422 38.55 -10.17 -0.19
C ALA A 422 39.16 -8.76 -0.11
N PRO A 423 38.39 -7.75 0.32
CA PRO A 423 38.90 -6.39 0.41
C PRO A 423 40.07 -6.30 1.40
N ASP A 424 41.14 -5.65 0.96
CA ASP A 424 42.24 -5.21 1.82
C ASP A 424 41.92 -3.87 2.51
N ASP A 425 42.85 -3.38 3.33
CA ASP A 425 42.63 -2.14 4.09
C ASP A 425 42.51 -0.90 3.18
N ALA A 426 43.26 -0.85 2.07
CA ALA A 426 43.20 0.27 1.13
C ALA A 426 41.87 0.29 0.37
N GLU A 427 41.37 -0.89 -0.02
CA GLU A 427 40.06 -1.03 -0.67
C GLU A 427 38.90 -0.70 0.31
N LEU A 428 39.06 -1.00 1.60
CA LEU A 428 38.11 -0.56 2.63
C LEU A 428 38.21 0.94 2.90
N GLU A 429 39.40 1.55 2.86
CA GLU A 429 39.58 3.00 2.98
C GLU A 429 38.91 3.74 1.81
N ALA A 430 38.96 3.20 0.59
CA ALA A 430 38.29 3.76 -0.59
C ALA A 430 36.76 3.88 -0.44
N CYS A 431 36.14 3.14 0.50
CA CYS A 431 34.72 3.29 0.81
C CYS A 431 34.39 4.68 1.38
N ALA A 432 35.36 5.39 1.98
CA ALA A 432 35.16 6.74 2.48
C ALA A 432 34.90 7.73 1.34
N ASP A 433 35.65 7.64 0.25
CA ASP A 433 35.48 8.47 -0.95
C ASP A 433 34.19 8.14 -1.68
N PHE A 434 33.86 6.84 -1.77
CA PHE A 434 32.59 6.39 -2.35
C PHE A 434 31.38 6.92 -1.56
N ALA A 435 31.42 6.85 -0.22
CA ALA A 435 30.39 7.40 0.64
C ALA A 435 30.26 8.92 0.51
N GLU A 436 31.38 9.64 0.41
CA GLU A 436 31.39 11.08 0.20
C GLU A 436 30.73 11.47 -1.14
N ALA A 437 31.06 10.77 -2.23
CA ALA A 437 30.44 10.98 -3.54
C ALA A 437 28.92 10.74 -3.51
N ILE A 438 28.46 9.67 -2.85
CA ILE A 438 27.02 9.40 -2.67
C ILE A 438 26.35 10.58 -1.97
N ILE A 439 26.93 11.08 -0.88
CA ILE A 439 26.35 12.18 -0.10
C ILE A 439 26.25 13.46 -0.95
N GLN A 440 27.32 13.82 -1.66
CA GLN A 440 27.37 15.03 -2.49
C GLN A 440 26.28 15.05 -3.56
N ASN A 441 26.00 13.92 -4.20
CA ASN A 441 24.99 13.82 -5.25
C ASN A 441 23.56 13.63 -4.70
N THR A 442 23.43 13.05 -3.51
CA THR A 442 22.12 12.72 -2.93
C THR A 442 21.47 13.93 -2.23
N THR A 443 22.27 14.84 -1.68
CA THR A 443 21.76 16.05 -1.00
C THR A 443 21.43 17.17 -2.00
N PRO A 444 20.33 17.91 -1.80
CA PRO A 444 19.99 19.08 -2.62
C PRO A 444 21.06 20.17 -2.66
#